data_AF-A0A7C0YV71-F1
#
_entry.id   AF-A0A7C0YV71-F1
#
_cell.length_a   1.000
_cell.length_b   1.000
_cell.length_c   1.000
_cell.angle_alpha   90.00
_cell.angle_beta   90.00
_cell.angle_gamma   90.00
#
_symmetry.space_group_name_H-M   'P 1'
#
loop_
_entity.id
_entity.type
_entity.pdbx_description
1 polymer ?
#
loop_
_entity_poly.entity_id
_entity_poly.type
_entity_poly.pdbx_seq_one_letter_code
_entity_poly.pdbx_strand_id
1 'polypeptide(L)'
;RAVLLPHCSRKYMDSRCKATFDPEIPSYFCNHCSEDCLINKATRLAQSKGYDVYILPGGSCIPKLLKRHHYEGIVGVACGEEIKLGGDVLRRLGLVAQAVPLIKNGCANTVFSLETLEKIL
;
A
#
# COMPACT_ATOMS: atom_id res chain seq x y z
N ARG A 1 -12.87 -2.39 -3.38
CA ARG A 1 -12.11 -1.66 -2.33
C ARG A 1 -10.62 -1.90 -2.56
N ALA A 2 -9.74 -0.97 -2.19
CA ALA A 2 -8.30 -1.12 -2.44
C ALA A 2 -7.46 -0.89 -1.16
N VAL A 3 -6.33 -1.58 -1.09
CA VAL A 3 -5.28 -1.35 -0.08
C VAL A 3 -4.03 -0.82 -0.75
N LEU A 4 -3.53 0.31 -0.25
CA LEU A 4 -2.29 0.93 -0.70
C LEU A 4 -1.21 0.65 0.33
N LEU A 5 -0.25 -0.20 -0.03
CA LEU A 5 0.87 -0.59 0.82
C LEU A 5 2.13 0.23 0.49
N PRO A 6 3.04 0.45 1.46
CA PRO A 6 4.20 1.27 1.25
C PRO A 6 5.36 0.45 0.67
N HIS A 7 5.98 0.97 -0.39
CA HIS A 7 7.17 0.34 -0.99
C HIS A 7 8.31 0.11 0.01
N CYS A 8 8.49 1.03 0.98
CA CYS A 8 9.58 0.97 1.95
C CYS A 8 9.46 -0.14 3.01
N SER A 9 8.29 -0.81 3.12
CA SER A 9 8.10 -1.95 4.02
C SER A 9 8.36 -3.32 3.36
N ARG A 10 8.77 -3.35 2.09
CA ARG A 10 9.26 -4.60 1.48
C ARG A 10 10.49 -5.07 2.27
N LYS A 11 10.67 -6.40 2.37
CA LYS A 11 11.81 -6.98 3.09
C LYS A 11 13.14 -6.68 2.40
N TYR A 12 13.13 -6.67 1.06
CA TYR A 12 14.28 -6.38 0.23
C TYR A 12 13.93 -5.28 -0.76
N MET A 13 14.84 -4.31 -0.96
CA MET A 13 14.71 -3.24 -1.98
C MET A 13 15.52 -3.55 -3.25
N ASP A 14 16.18 -4.69 -3.28
CA ASP A 14 17.00 -5.15 -4.40
C ASP A 14 16.34 -6.35 -5.14
N SER A 15 17.11 -7.01 -6.00
CA SER A 15 16.68 -8.13 -6.85
C SER A 15 16.20 -9.38 -6.10
N ARG A 16 16.36 -9.44 -4.77
CA ARG A 16 15.76 -10.50 -3.94
C ARG A 16 14.24 -10.34 -3.84
N CYS A 17 13.73 -9.12 -3.88
CA CYS A 17 12.30 -8.89 -4.02
C CYS A 17 11.87 -9.18 -5.44
N LYS A 18 10.91 -10.09 -5.62
CA LYS A 18 10.38 -10.44 -6.95
C LYS A 18 9.14 -9.64 -7.33
N ALA A 19 8.84 -8.55 -6.65
CA ALA A 19 7.70 -7.70 -6.98
C ALA A 19 7.88 -7.08 -8.37
N THR A 20 6.84 -7.12 -9.20
CA THR A 20 6.84 -6.53 -10.54
C THR A 20 6.26 -5.12 -10.52
N PHE A 21 6.87 -4.20 -11.25
CA PHE A 21 6.37 -2.84 -11.40
C PHE A 21 5.56 -2.72 -12.68
N ASP A 22 4.38 -2.12 -12.60
CA ASP A 22 3.58 -1.73 -13.77
C ASP A 22 3.73 -0.21 -13.99
N PRO A 23 4.24 0.26 -15.13
CA PRO A 23 4.32 1.69 -15.43
C PRO A 23 2.95 2.32 -15.75
N GLU A 24 1.99 1.53 -16.23
CA GLU A 24 0.65 2.00 -16.59
C GLU A 24 -0.17 2.36 -15.35
N ILE A 25 -0.01 1.56 -14.30
CA ILE A 25 -0.50 1.79 -12.94
C ILE A 25 0.73 1.85 -12.03
N PRO A 26 1.30 3.04 -11.73
CA PRO A 26 2.64 3.22 -11.15
C PRO A 26 2.78 2.62 -9.73
N SER A 27 2.84 1.30 -9.69
CA SER A 27 2.62 0.46 -8.53
C SER A 27 3.42 -0.83 -8.70
N TYR A 28 3.89 -1.36 -7.59
CA TYR A 28 4.44 -2.70 -7.52
C TYR A 28 3.35 -3.71 -7.14
N PHE A 29 3.49 -4.93 -7.63
CA PHE A 29 2.65 -6.08 -7.29
C PHE A 29 3.50 -7.16 -6.62
N CYS A 30 3.03 -7.67 -5.48
CA CYS A 30 3.78 -8.66 -4.71
C CYS A 30 3.70 -10.02 -5.39
N ASN A 31 4.86 -10.64 -5.67
CA ASN A 31 4.95 -12.04 -6.12
C ASN A 31 5.32 -13.01 -4.99
N HIS A 32 5.02 -12.64 -3.73
CA HIS A 32 5.11 -13.51 -2.56
C HIS A 32 6.47 -14.22 -2.32
N CYS A 33 7.59 -13.57 -2.67
CA CYS A 33 8.91 -14.21 -2.68
C CYS A 33 9.50 -14.58 -1.31
N SER A 34 8.95 -14.07 -0.20
CA SER A 34 9.44 -14.34 1.17
C SER A 34 8.27 -14.33 2.15
N GLU A 35 8.02 -15.43 2.85
CA GLU A 35 6.84 -15.61 3.72
C GLU A 35 6.84 -14.67 4.93
N ASP A 36 8.01 -14.33 5.45
CA ASP A 36 8.19 -13.43 6.58
C ASP A 36 8.13 -11.93 6.21
N CYS A 37 7.99 -11.58 4.92
CA CYS A 37 7.89 -10.19 4.48
C CYS A 37 6.53 -9.57 4.86
N LEU A 38 6.56 -8.41 5.54
CA LEU A 38 5.37 -7.64 5.90
C LEU A 38 4.44 -7.37 4.72
N ILE A 39 5.00 -6.96 3.58
CA ILE A 39 4.22 -6.68 2.36
C ILE A 39 3.58 -7.95 1.81
N ASN A 40 4.27 -9.10 1.83
CA ASN A 40 3.68 -10.38 1.41
C ASN A 40 2.49 -10.74 2.29
N LYS A 41 2.67 -10.71 3.62
CA LYS A 41 1.62 -11.01 4.60
C LYS A 41 0.41 -10.10 4.43
N ALA A 42 0.64 -8.79 4.33
CA ALA A 42 -0.42 -7.80 4.12
C ALA A 42 -1.13 -7.98 2.77
N THR A 43 -0.39 -8.30 1.70
CA THR A 43 -0.98 -8.54 0.38
C THR A 43 -1.90 -9.75 0.41
N ARG A 44 -1.44 -10.88 0.97
CA ARG A 44 -2.25 -12.10 1.10
C ARG A 44 -3.50 -11.86 1.94
N LEU A 45 -3.35 -11.18 3.08
CA LEU A 45 -4.46 -10.83 3.97
C LEU A 45 -5.52 -9.97 3.27
N ALA A 46 -5.09 -8.94 2.55
CA ALA A 46 -6.01 -8.05 1.84
C ALA A 46 -6.70 -8.76 0.66
N GLN A 47 -5.95 -9.53 -0.12
CA GLN A 47 -6.49 -10.31 -1.23
C GLN A 47 -7.49 -11.38 -0.76
N SER A 48 -7.24 -12.06 0.36
CA SER A 48 -8.17 -13.06 0.90
C SER A 48 -9.49 -12.44 1.37
N LYS A 49 -9.53 -11.12 1.59
CA LYS A 49 -10.74 -10.34 1.90
C LYS A 49 -11.34 -9.63 0.67
N GLY A 50 -10.83 -9.89 -0.53
CA GLY A 50 -11.34 -9.33 -1.79
C GLY A 50 -10.94 -7.87 -2.05
N TYR A 51 -9.82 -7.41 -1.49
CA TYR A 51 -9.25 -6.10 -1.82
C TYR A 51 -8.25 -6.20 -2.98
N ASP A 52 -8.27 -5.19 -3.85
CA ASP A 52 -7.16 -4.95 -4.77
C ASP A 52 -5.98 -4.37 -3.97
N VAL A 53 -4.76 -4.81 -4.27
CA VAL A 53 -3.57 -4.42 -3.51
C VAL A 53 -2.55 -3.78 -4.43
N TYR A 54 -2.12 -2.57 -4.05
CA TYR A 54 -1.10 -1.82 -4.78
C TYR A 54 0.01 -1.40 -3.83
N ILE A 55 1.26 -1.66 -4.21
CA ILE A 55 2.42 -1.22 -3.43
C ILE A 55 2.97 0.05 -4.07
N LEU A 56 2.79 1.18 -3.40
CA LEU A 56 3.12 2.49 -3.97
C LEU A 56 4.53 2.94 -3.57
N PRO A 57 5.34 3.47 -4.53
CA PRO A 57 6.61 4.12 -4.21
C PRO A 57 6.42 5.47 -3.50
N GLY A 58 5.25 6.11 -3.65
CA GLY A 58 4.87 7.35 -2.98
C GLY A 58 3.43 7.75 -3.28
N GLY A 59 2.90 8.73 -2.53
CA GLY A 59 1.50 9.17 -2.63
C GLY A 59 1.15 9.85 -3.95
N SER A 60 2.14 10.37 -4.67
CA SER A 60 1.97 10.99 -6.01
C SER A 60 1.40 10.04 -7.07
N CYS A 61 1.46 8.73 -6.84
CA CYS A 61 0.94 7.71 -7.73
C CYS A 61 -0.59 7.53 -7.65
N ILE A 62 -1.21 7.97 -6.55
CA ILE A 62 -2.64 7.78 -6.24
C ILE A 62 -3.57 8.35 -7.33
N PRO A 63 -3.39 9.59 -7.83
CA PRO A 63 -4.27 10.13 -8.87
C PRO A 63 -4.25 9.30 -10.17
N LYS A 64 -3.09 8.74 -10.56
CA LYS A 64 -2.98 7.94 -11.78
C LYS A 64 -3.65 6.58 -11.61
N LEU A 65 -3.52 5.97 -10.42
CA LEU A 65 -4.21 4.74 -10.05
C LEU A 65 -5.74 4.90 -10.15
N LEU A 66 -6.28 5.95 -9.54
CA LEU A 66 -7.73 6.17 -9.43
C LEU A 66 -8.40 6.63 -10.73
N LYS A 67 -7.62 7.07 -11.72
CA LYS A 67 -8.15 7.31 -13.07
C LYS A 67 -8.52 6.02 -13.80
N ARG A 68 -7.87 4.90 -13.47
CA ARG A 68 -8.10 3.60 -14.14
C ARG A 68 -9.13 2.74 -13.42
N HIS A 69 -9.21 2.86 -12.09
CA HIS A 69 -10.09 2.05 -11.26
C HIS A 69 -10.90 2.95 -10.32
N HIS A 70 -12.20 2.68 -10.24
CA HIS A 70 -13.08 3.32 -9.27
C HIS A 70 -13.23 2.43 -8.05
N TYR A 71 -13.06 3.02 -6.86
CA TYR A 71 -13.20 2.34 -5.58
C TYR A 71 -14.14 3.10 -4.67
N GLU A 72 -14.93 2.36 -3.89
CA GLU A 72 -15.83 2.94 -2.88
C GLU A 72 -15.08 3.32 -1.59
N GLY A 73 -13.91 2.74 -1.36
CA GLY A 73 -13.10 3.00 -0.17
C GLY A 73 -11.68 2.46 -0.28
N ILE A 74 -10.77 3.15 0.41
CA ILE A 74 -9.32 2.88 0.38
C ILE A 74 -8.76 2.73 1.79
N VAL A 75 -7.88 1.75 1.98
CA VAL A 75 -7.06 1.64 3.18
C VAL A 75 -5.61 1.91 2.80
N GLY A 76 -5.01 2.95 3.35
CA GLY A 76 -3.62 3.33 3.09
C GLY A 76 -2.71 2.95 4.26
N VAL A 77 -1.53 2.40 3.97
CA VAL A 77 -0.49 2.15 4.97
C VAL A 77 0.73 3.00 4.59
N ALA A 78 1.11 3.98 5.42
CA ALA A 78 2.21 4.89 5.08
C ALA A 78 2.77 5.66 6.29
N CYS A 79 3.85 6.42 6.08
CA CYS A 79 4.34 7.38 7.06
C CYS A 79 3.36 8.55 7.19
N GLY A 80 3.49 9.36 8.25
CA GLY A 80 2.57 10.47 8.51
C GLY A 80 2.49 11.49 7.35
N GLU A 81 3.61 11.80 6.71
CA GLU A 81 3.64 12.72 5.56
C GLU A 81 2.82 12.18 4.38
N GLU A 82 3.00 10.91 4.03
CA GLU A 82 2.28 10.30 2.92
C GLU A 82 0.80 10.04 3.23
N ILE A 83 0.46 9.80 4.50
CA ILE A 83 -0.94 9.77 4.95
C ILE A 83 -1.60 11.13 4.70
N LYS A 84 -0.92 12.23 5.03
CA LYS A 84 -1.43 13.58 4.80
C LYS A 84 -1.60 13.86 3.31
N LEU A 85 -0.56 13.65 2.51
CA LEU A 85 -0.58 13.89 1.05
C LEU A 85 -1.63 13.02 0.35
N GLY A 86 -1.63 11.72 0.63
CA GLY A 86 -2.60 10.78 0.07
C GLY A 86 -4.02 11.10 0.52
N GLY A 87 -4.22 11.38 1.81
CA GLY A 87 -5.52 11.77 2.36
C GLY A 87 -6.10 13.03 1.71
N ASP A 88 -5.27 14.04 1.45
CA ASP A 88 -5.68 15.26 0.74
C ASP A 88 -6.08 15.01 -0.71
N VAL A 89 -5.40 14.07 -1.39
CA VAL A 89 -5.79 13.62 -2.74
C VAL A 89 -7.12 12.89 -2.70
N LEU A 90 -7.28 11.90 -1.82
CA LEU A 90 -8.50 11.10 -1.70
C LEU A 90 -9.70 11.95 -1.31
N ARG A 91 -9.53 12.88 -0.37
CA ARG A 91 -10.57 13.84 0.03
C ARG A 91 -11.04 14.71 -1.14
N ARG A 92 -10.12 15.22 -1.97
CA ARG A 92 -10.47 16.02 -3.15
C ARG A 92 -11.22 15.21 -4.21
N LEU A 93 -11.00 13.90 -4.25
CA LEU A 93 -11.71 12.98 -5.14
C LEU A 93 -13.02 12.45 -4.54
N GLY A 94 -13.40 12.89 -3.34
CA GLY A 94 -14.63 12.45 -2.66
C GLY A 94 -14.58 11.00 -2.16
N LEU A 95 -13.39 10.43 -1.98
CA LEU A 95 -13.21 9.05 -1.55
C LEU A 95 -13.00 8.95 -0.04
N VAL A 96 -13.66 7.97 0.58
CA VAL A 96 -13.46 7.63 1.99
C VAL A 96 -12.19 6.78 2.13
N ALA A 97 -11.34 7.17 3.09
CA ALA A 97 -10.08 6.49 3.33
C ALA A 97 -9.83 6.26 4.83
N GLN A 98 -9.21 5.13 5.15
CA GLN A 98 -8.63 4.85 6.46
C GLN A 98 -7.12 4.66 6.33
N ALA A 99 -6.39 4.99 7.38
CA ALA A 99 -4.93 4.92 7.37
C ALA A 99 -4.38 4.05 8.51
N VAL A 100 -3.40 3.21 8.19
CA VAL A 100 -2.53 2.53 9.17
C VAL A 100 -1.17 3.25 9.15
N PRO A 101 -0.79 3.96 10.21
CA PRO A 101 0.51 4.58 10.29
C PRO A 101 1.62 3.54 10.42
N LEU A 102 2.78 3.83 9.84
CA LEU A 102 4.00 3.11 10.15
C LEU A 102 4.36 3.30 11.64
N ILE A 103 4.74 2.20 12.30
CA ILE A 103 5.31 2.19 13.65
C ILE A 103 6.80 2.56 13.58
N LYS A 104 7.48 2.19 12.49
CA LYS A 104 8.85 2.57 12.20
C LYS A 104 8.95 3.24 10.83
N ASN A 105 9.30 4.51 10.82
CA ASN A 105 9.52 5.30 9.61
C ASN A 105 10.92 5.09 9.01
N GLY A 106 11.07 5.44 7.74
CA GLY A 106 12.32 5.33 6.99
C GLY A 106 12.09 5.20 5.49
N CYS A 107 13.18 5.21 4.71
CA CYS A 107 13.13 4.98 3.26
C CYS A 107 13.18 3.49 2.89
N ALA A 108 13.55 2.62 3.85
CA ALA A 108 13.52 1.17 3.74
C ALA A 108 13.43 0.55 5.14
N ASN A 109 13.10 -0.74 5.24
CA ASN A 109 12.98 -1.48 6.49
C ASN A 109 11.98 -0.84 7.48
N THR A 110 10.91 -0.27 6.93
CA THR A 110 9.82 0.30 7.72
C THR A 110 8.87 -0.80 8.20
N VAL A 111 8.14 -0.50 9.27
CA VAL A 111 7.28 -1.48 9.95
C VAL A 111 5.92 -0.87 10.22
N PHE A 112 4.86 -1.64 10.01
CA PHE A 112 3.49 -1.37 10.42
C PHE A 112 2.91 -2.60 11.12
N SER A 113 1.82 -2.42 11.86
CA SER A 113 1.11 -3.52 12.52
C SER A 113 0.18 -4.24 11.53
N LEU A 114 0.45 -5.52 11.31
CA LEU A 114 -0.47 -6.39 10.55
C LEU A 114 -1.80 -6.57 11.29
N GLU A 115 -1.79 -6.64 12.62
CA GLU A 115 -3.01 -6.77 13.43
C GLU A 115 -3.91 -5.53 13.27
N THR A 116 -3.32 -4.34 13.26
CA THR A 116 -4.07 -3.09 13.03
C THR A 116 -4.65 -3.05 11.62
N LEU A 117 -3.86 -3.47 10.61
CA LEU A 117 -4.37 -3.58 9.25
C LEU A 117 -5.53 -4.59 9.17
N GLU A 118 -5.40 -5.76 9.78
CA GLU A 118 -6.44 -6.79 9.80
C GLU A 118 -7.76 -6.33 10.41
N LYS A 119 -7.71 -5.53 11.48
CA LYS A 119 -8.91 -4.97 12.13
C LYS A 119 -9.65 -3.94 11.26
N ILE A 120 -8.95 -3.30 10.32
CA ILE A 120 -9.53 -2.29 9.41
C ILE A 120 -10.12 -2.94 8.14
N LEU A 121 -9.51 -4.03 7.66
CA LEU A 121 -9.92 -4.76 6.45
C LEU A 121 -11.11 -5.68 6.71
#